data_AF-A0A5W4T859-F1
#
_entry.id   AF-A0A5W4T859-F1
#
_cell.length_a   1.000
_cell.length_b   1.000
_cell.length_c   1.000
_cell.angle_alpha   90.00
_cell.angle_beta   90.00
_cell.angle_gamma   90.00
#
_symmetry.space_group_name_H-M   'P 1'
#
loop_
_entity.id
_entity.type
_entity.pdbx_description
1 polymer ?
#
loop_
_entity_poly.entity_id
_entity_poly.type
_entity_poly.pdbx_seq_one_letter_code
_entity_poly.pdbx_strand_id
1 'polypeptide(L)'
;MKNVIGTGSALDRLKRIIPASVQPKFSTADEWRAWQEAEGRKRSEELDRMNQKSRTEKIFGRSGIQDLHRSCTFANYEVSGEGQRKAYTMAKSYAQNFGSGFASFVFSGGPGTGKNHLAAAIGNHLLAGG
;
A
#
# COMPACT_ATOMS: atom_id res chain seq x y z
N MET A 1 -23.83 -33.15 57.31
CA MET A 1 -23.06 -31.95 56.90
C MET A 1 -22.20 -32.34 55.71
N LYS A 2 -22.62 -32.02 54.48
CA LYS A 2 -21.90 -32.40 53.26
C LYS A 2 -20.98 -31.24 52.87
N ASN A 3 -19.68 -31.51 52.91
CA ASN A 3 -18.60 -30.62 52.47
C ASN A 3 -18.81 -30.20 51.02
N VAL A 4 -19.11 -28.92 50.78
CA VAL A 4 -18.98 -28.32 49.46
C VAL A 4 -17.53 -27.85 49.34
N ILE A 5 -16.67 -28.73 48.84
CA ILE A 5 -15.28 -28.37 48.50
C ILE A 5 -15.38 -27.36 47.36
N GLY A 6 -15.09 -26.10 47.68
CA GLY A 6 -15.13 -24.99 46.74
C GLY A 6 -14.23 -25.27 45.54
N THR A 7 -14.84 -25.54 44.39
CA THR A 7 -14.14 -25.52 43.12
C THR A 7 -13.65 -24.09 42.92
N GLY A 8 -12.33 -23.89 42.96
CA GLY A 8 -11.71 -22.58 42.75
C GLY A 8 -12.22 -21.89 41.48
N SER A 9 -12.03 -20.57 41.42
CA SER A 9 -12.52 -19.74 40.32
C SER A 9 -12.03 -20.27 38.96
N ALA A 10 -12.67 -19.86 37.86
CA ALA A 10 -12.20 -20.22 36.51
C ALA A 10 -10.72 -19.87 36.28
N LEU A 11 -10.24 -18.78 36.89
CA LEU A 11 -8.83 -18.37 36.85
C LEU A 11 -7.91 -19.34 37.59
N ASP A 12 -8.35 -19.89 38.73
CA ASP A 12 -7.53 -20.84 39.50
C ASP A 12 -7.35 -22.16 38.75
N ARG A 13 -8.39 -22.59 38.01
CA ARG A 13 -8.29 -23.75 37.11
C ARG A 13 -7.35 -23.46 35.94
N LEU A 14 -7.40 -22.27 35.36
CA LEU A 14 -6.53 -21.86 34.26
C LEU A 14 -5.04 -21.83 34.67
N LYS A 15 -4.72 -21.31 35.87
CA LYS A 15 -3.36 -21.26 36.42
C LYS A 15 -2.70 -22.64 36.60
N ARG A 16 -3.49 -23.72 36.72
CA ARG A 16 -2.96 -25.10 36.81
C ARG A 16 -2.50 -25.66 35.47
N ILE A 17 -2.98 -25.10 34.36
CA ILE A 17 -2.71 -25.57 32.99
C ILE A 17 -1.65 -24.71 32.32
N ILE A 18 -1.66 -23.40 32.59
CA ILE A 18 -0.68 -22.46 32.03
C ILE A 18 0.71 -22.70 32.68
N PRO A 19 1.81 -22.71 31.90
CA PRO A 19 3.15 -22.82 32.46
C PRO A 19 3.46 -21.70 33.46
N ALA A 20 4.17 -22.02 34.54
CA ALA A 20 4.46 -21.07 35.63
C ALA A 20 5.24 -19.82 35.17
N SER A 21 5.94 -19.89 34.03
CA SER A 21 6.67 -18.77 33.44
C SER A 21 5.79 -17.77 32.68
N VAL A 22 4.55 -18.12 32.36
CA VAL A 22 3.67 -17.29 31.53
C VAL A 22 2.93 -16.30 32.42
N GLN A 23 3.16 -15.01 32.17
CA GLN A 23 2.45 -13.92 32.84
C GLN A 23 1.43 -13.29 31.88
N PRO A 24 0.32 -12.73 32.40
CA PRO A 24 -0.59 -11.93 31.60
C PRO A 24 0.17 -10.81 30.88
N LYS A 25 -0.10 -10.63 29.59
CA LYS A 25 0.54 -9.60 28.77
C LYS A 25 0.19 -8.17 29.22
N PHE A 26 -0.96 -8.01 29.86
CA PHE A 26 -1.49 -6.72 30.34
C PHE A 26 -2.00 -6.91 31.76
N SER A 27 -1.77 -5.91 32.61
CA SER A 27 -2.24 -5.90 34.00
C SER A 27 -3.49 -5.04 34.18
N THR A 28 -3.78 -4.15 33.23
CA THR A 28 -4.95 -3.26 33.25
C THR A 28 -5.73 -3.31 31.92
N ALA A 29 -7.01 -2.96 31.99
CA ALA A 29 -7.85 -2.83 30.79
C ALA A 29 -7.37 -1.70 29.87
N ASP A 30 -6.78 -0.64 30.43
CA ASP A 30 -6.27 0.50 29.66
C ASP A 30 -5.05 0.13 28.83
N GLU A 31 -4.10 -0.61 29.41
CA GLU A 31 -2.95 -1.15 28.69
C GLU A 31 -3.37 -2.04 27.52
N TRP A 32 -4.36 -2.92 27.75
CA TRP A 32 -4.89 -3.79 26.72
C TRP A 32 -5.56 -2.99 25.59
N ARG A 33 -6.38 -1.98 25.91
CA ARG A 33 -7.04 -1.12 24.92
C ARG A 33 -6.02 -0.36 24.06
N ALA A 34 -5.02 0.27 24.68
CA ALA A 34 -3.98 0.98 23.97
C ALA A 34 -3.19 0.06 23.02
N TRP A 35 -2.90 -1.18 23.44
CA TRP A 35 -2.25 -2.17 22.59
C TRP A 35 -3.13 -2.60 21.41
N GLN A 36 -4.43 -2.87 21.65
CA GLN A 36 -5.38 -3.24 20.61
C GLN A 36 -5.50 -2.15 19.54
N GLU A 37 -5.57 -0.88 19.94
CA GLU A 37 -5.61 0.26 19.02
C GLU A 37 -4.31 0.39 18.20
N ALA A 38 -3.16 0.20 18.83
CA ALA A 38 -1.87 0.25 18.14
C ALA A 38 -1.72 -0.89 17.12
N GLU A 39 -2.07 -2.11 17.49
CA GLU A 39 -2.04 -3.26 16.56
C GLU A 39 -3.10 -3.15 15.47
N GLY A 40 -4.28 -2.64 15.82
CA GLY A 40 -5.35 -2.35 14.86
C GLY A 40 -4.88 -1.37 13.78
N ARG A 41 -4.18 -0.30 14.17
CA ARG A 41 -3.56 0.65 13.22
C ARG A 41 -2.55 -0.02 12.30
N LYS A 42 -1.59 -0.79 12.85
CA LYS A 42 -0.60 -1.51 12.04
C LYS A 42 -1.26 -2.46 11.04
N ARG A 43 -2.27 -3.21 11.48
CA ARG A 43 -2.99 -4.16 10.63
C ARG A 43 -3.80 -3.44 9.55
N SER A 44 -4.42 -2.31 9.88
CA SER A 44 -5.11 -1.47 8.89
C SER A 44 -4.15 -0.98 7.82
N GLU A 45 -3.00 -0.43 8.22
CA GLU A 45 -1.97 0.04 7.29
C GLU A 45 -1.43 -1.07 6.38
N GLU A 46 -1.25 -2.28 6.91
CA GLU A 46 -0.84 -3.45 6.13
C GLU A 46 -1.92 -3.86 5.11
N LEU A 47 -3.19 -3.92 5.54
CA LEU A 47 -4.32 -4.23 4.67
C LEU A 47 -4.47 -3.18 3.55
N ASP A 48 -4.33 -1.90 3.87
CA ASP A 48 -4.40 -0.82 2.89
C ASP A 48 -3.28 -0.94 1.86
N ARG A 49 -2.06 -1.27 2.31
CA ARG A 49 -0.93 -1.53 1.40
C ARG A 49 -1.19 -2.74 0.49
N MET A 50 -1.74 -3.82 1.03
CA MET A 50 -2.09 -5.02 0.26
C MET A 50 -3.21 -4.73 -0.76
N ASN A 51 -4.22 -3.98 -0.35
CA ASN A 51 -5.32 -3.55 -1.20
C ASN A 51 -4.83 -2.67 -2.35
N GLN A 52 -3.95 -1.71 -2.06
CA GLN A 52 -3.36 -0.85 -3.08
C GLN A 52 -2.53 -1.67 -4.07
N LYS A 53 -1.68 -2.58 -3.60
CA LYS A 53 -0.90 -3.47 -4.47
C LYS A 53 -1.80 -4.32 -5.38
N SER A 54 -2.85 -4.91 -4.83
CA SER A 54 -3.82 -5.71 -5.60
C SER A 54 -4.54 -4.90 -6.67
N ARG A 55 -4.93 -3.66 -6.34
CA ARG A 55 -5.56 -2.72 -7.28
C ARG A 55 -4.61 -2.33 -8.40
N THR A 56 -3.37 -1.98 -8.07
CA THR A 56 -2.30 -1.67 -9.02
C THR A 56 -2.06 -2.82 -10.00
N GLU A 57 -1.92 -4.06 -9.50
CA GLU A 57 -1.74 -5.25 -10.34
C GLU A 57 -2.90 -5.48 -11.31
N LYS A 58 -4.15 -5.34 -10.83
CA LYS A 58 -5.34 -5.48 -11.68
C LYS A 58 -5.40 -4.44 -12.78
N ILE A 59 -5.00 -3.20 -12.50
CA ILE A 59 -5.01 -2.12 -13.50
C ILE A 59 -3.90 -2.35 -14.53
N PHE A 60 -2.68 -2.70 -14.09
CA PHE A 60 -1.59 -3.04 -15.01
C PHE A 60 -1.91 -4.22 -15.90
N GLY A 61 -2.49 -5.30 -15.35
CA GLY A 61 -2.89 -6.46 -16.13
C GLY A 61 -3.92 -6.16 -17.23
N ARG A 62 -4.63 -5.03 -17.13
CA ARG A 62 -5.64 -4.59 -18.10
C ARG A 62 -5.19 -3.43 -18.99
N SER A 63 -4.08 -2.76 -18.68
CA SER A 63 -3.65 -1.53 -19.36
C SER A 63 -2.79 -1.77 -20.61
N GLY A 64 -2.32 -3.00 -20.83
CA GLY A 64 -1.39 -3.33 -21.92
C GLY A 64 0.04 -2.83 -21.68
N ILE A 65 0.34 -2.28 -20.50
CA ILE A 65 1.71 -1.93 -20.10
C ILE A 65 2.47 -3.25 -19.86
N GLN A 66 3.49 -3.49 -20.69
CA GLN A 66 4.36 -4.67 -20.54
C GLN A 66 5.16 -4.59 -19.24
N ASP A 67 5.53 -5.76 -18.71
CA ASP A 67 6.30 -5.89 -17.47
C ASP A 67 7.61 -5.07 -17.49
N LEU A 68 8.24 -4.96 -18.66
CA LEU A 68 9.44 -4.14 -18.88
C LEU A 68 9.26 -2.67 -18.45
N HIS A 69 8.05 -2.12 -18.58
CA HIS A 69 7.77 -0.71 -18.31
C HIS A 69 7.10 -0.48 -16.94
N ARG A 70 6.85 -1.52 -16.14
CA ARG A 70 6.15 -1.36 -14.85
C ARG A 70 6.89 -0.44 -13.88
N SER A 71 8.23 -0.50 -13.88
CA SER A 71 9.07 0.34 -13.02
C SER A 71 9.40 1.71 -13.62
N CYS A 72 8.87 2.06 -14.80
CA CYS A 72 9.09 3.36 -15.42
C CYS A 72 8.28 4.45 -14.69
N THR A 73 8.96 5.39 -14.07
CA THR A 73 8.38 6.51 -13.32
C THR A 73 8.96 7.84 -13.83
N PHE A 74 8.40 8.97 -13.40
CA PHE A 74 9.00 10.27 -13.69
C PHE A 74 10.37 10.43 -13.01
N ALA A 75 10.61 9.77 -11.88
CA ALA A 75 11.84 9.92 -11.10
C ALA A 75 13.05 9.24 -11.77
N ASN A 76 12.83 8.16 -12.53
CA ASN A 76 13.89 7.44 -13.24
C ASN A 76 13.86 7.69 -14.76
N TYR A 77 13.25 8.79 -15.21
CA TYR A 77 13.30 9.23 -16.59
C TYR A 77 14.46 10.20 -16.79
N GLU A 78 15.44 9.80 -17.60
CA GLU A 78 16.59 10.65 -17.92
C GLU A 78 16.31 11.51 -19.15
N VAL A 79 16.49 12.82 -19.02
CA VAL A 79 16.29 13.79 -20.10
C VAL A 79 17.62 14.07 -20.78
N SER A 80 17.79 13.60 -22.01
CA SER A 80 19.01 13.80 -22.81
C SER A 80 18.90 14.92 -23.85
N GLY A 81 17.73 15.53 -24.03
CA GLY A 81 17.53 16.58 -25.03
C GLY A 81 16.30 17.44 -24.79
N GLU A 82 16.18 18.54 -25.53
CA GLU A 82 15.09 19.51 -25.36
C GLU A 82 13.71 18.91 -25.69
N GLY A 83 13.60 18.12 -26.76
CA GLY A 83 12.35 17.46 -27.14
C GLY A 83 11.84 16.52 -26.04
N GLN A 84 12.73 15.75 -25.42
CA GLN A 84 12.40 14.90 -24.27
C GLN A 84 12.02 15.71 -23.05
N ARG A 85 12.69 16.85 -22.81
CA ARG A 85 12.36 17.76 -21.70
C ARG A 85 10.95 18.29 -21.84
N LYS A 86 10.57 18.72 -23.05
CA LYS A 86 9.22 19.19 -23.36
C LYS A 86 8.19 18.09 -23.16
N ALA A 87 8.45 16.88 -23.71
CA ALA A 87 7.57 15.73 -23.53
C ALA A 87 7.39 15.35 -22.04
N TYR A 88 8.48 15.34 -21.26
CA TYR A 88 8.45 15.08 -19.82
C TYR A 88 7.61 16.11 -19.07
N THR A 89 7.82 17.40 -19.33
CA THR A 89 7.06 18.47 -18.68
C THR A 89 5.56 18.39 -19.00
N MET A 90 5.21 18.14 -20.27
CA MET A 90 3.82 17.96 -20.69
C MET A 90 3.19 16.73 -20.04
N ALA A 91 3.91 15.60 -20.01
CA ALA A 91 3.45 14.36 -19.38
C ALA A 91 3.19 14.53 -17.88
N LYS A 92 4.10 15.23 -17.18
CA LYS A 92 3.98 15.50 -15.74
C LYS A 92 2.81 16.45 -15.46
N SER A 93 2.68 17.52 -16.25
CA SER A 93 1.55 18.44 -16.16
C SER A 93 0.22 17.74 -16.42
N TYR A 94 0.16 16.85 -17.42
CA TYR A 94 -1.02 16.04 -17.68
C TYR A 94 -1.39 15.14 -16.51
N ALA A 95 -0.42 14.42 -15.94
CA ALA A 95 -0.66 13.52 -14.81
C ALA A 95 -1.16 14.28 -13.56
N GLN A 96 -0.62 15.47 -13.30
CA GLN A 96 -1.02 16.32 -12.17
C GLN A 96 -2.42 16.92 -12.33
N ASN A 97 -2.84 17.18 -13.56
CA ASN A 97 -4.15 17.75 -13.89
C ASN A 97 -5.11 16.69 -14.46
N PHE A 98 -4.84 15.41 -14.23
CA PHE A 98 -5.66 14.35 -14.81
C PHE A 98 -7.09 14.40 -14.25
N GLY A 99 -8.08 14.33 -15.15
CA GLY A 99 -9.49 14.43 -14.80
C GLY A 99 -10.03 15.87 -14.68
N SER A 100 -9.18 16.90 -14.79
CA SER A 100 -9.65 18.28 -14.97
C SER A 100 -9.66 18.67 -16.44
N GLY A 101 -10.86 18.94 -16.97
CA GLY A 101 -11.07 19.28 -18.38
C GLY A 101 -10.92 18.11 -19.35
N PHE A 102 -10.87 18.44 -20.65
CA PHE A 102 -10.62 17.49 -21.74
C PHE A 102 -9.25 17.73 -22.34
N ALA A 103 -8.24 17.04 -21.82
CA ALA A 103 -6.90 17.01 -22.41
C ALA A 103 -6.59 15.59 -22.88
N SER A 104 -6.11 15.47 -24.10
CA SER A 104 -5.52 14.25 -24.66
C SER A 104 -4.33 14.67 -25.51
N PHE A 105 -3.30 13.84 -25.56
CA PHE A 105 -2.11 14.16 -26.34
C PHE A 105 -1.48 12.88 -26.88
N VAL A 106 -0.63 13.06 -27.90
CA VAL A 106 0.07 11.97 -28.57
C VAL A 106 1.57 12.22 -28.46
N PHE A 107 2.32 11.21 -28.03
CA PHE A 107 3.77 11.22 -28.17
C PHE A 107 4.16 10.79 -29.59
N SER A 108 4.92 11.62 -30.30
CA SER A 108 5.52 11.27 -31.59
C SER A 108 7.05 11.30 -31.50
N GLY A 109 7.72 10.50 -32.33
CA GLY A 109 9.19 10.43 -32.39
C GLY A 109 9.72 9.02 -32.60
N GLY A 110 11.02 8.90 -32.86
CA GLY A 110 11.70 7.63 -33.15
C GLY A 110 11.68 6.62 -31.99
N PRO A 111 12.07 5.35 -32.23
CA PRO A 111 12.30 4.36 -31.17
C PRO A 111 13.36 4.84 -30.17
N GLY A 112 13.32 4.35 -28.93
CA GLY A 112 14.32 4.68 -27.91
C GLY A 112 14.22 6.09 -27.30
N THR A 113 13.21 6.89 -27.67
CA THR A 113 13.04 8.26 -27.14
C THR A 113 12.22 8.34 -25.85
N GLY A 114 11.86 7.21 -25.24
CA GLY A 114 11.19 7.18 -23.94
C GLY A 114 9.68 7.40 -23.93
N LYS A 115 8.99 7.33 -25.09
CA LYS A 115 7.52 7.50 -25.18
C LYS A 115 6.76 6.54 -24.25
N ASN A 116 7.09 5.25 -24.29
CA ASN A 116 6.45 4.23 -23.46
C ASN A 116 6.79 4.42 -21.98
N HIS A 117 8.01 4.88 -21.68
CA HIS A 117 8.42 5.21 -20.32
C HIS A 117 7.54 6.31 -19.75
N LEU A 118 7.36 7.42 -20.48
CA LEU A 118 6.51 8.53 -20.04
C LEU A 118 5.04 8.12 -19.91
N ALA A 119 4.52 7.29 -20.83
CA ALA A 119 3.17 6.74 -20.71
C ALA A 119 3.00 5.87 -19.46
N ALA A 120 3.96 4.98 -19.17
CA ALA A 120 3.96 4.17 -17.97
C ALA A 120 4.14 5.03 -16.69
N ALA A 121 4.94 6.09 -16.75
CA ALA A 121 5.14 7.03 -15.64
C ALA A 121 3.85 7.79 -15.29
N ILE A 122 3.06 8.19 -16.29
CA ILE A 122 1.72 8.76 -16.07
C ILE A 122 0.84 7.72 -15.38
N GLY A 123 0.75 6.50 -15.90
CA GLY A 123 -0.04 5.43 -15.29
C GLY A 123 0.34 5.17 -13.82
N ASN A 124 1.64 5.06 -13.55
CA ASN A 124 2.19 4.93 -12.20
C ASN A 124 1.79 6.10 -11.28
N HIS A 125 1.84 7.33 -11.78
CA HIS A 125 1.46 8.51 -11.01
C HIS A 125 -0.03 8.50 -10.64
N LEU A 126 -0.89 8.18 -11.60
CA LEU A 126 -2.34 8.13 -11.38
C LEU A 126 -2.75 7.00 -10.42
N LEU A 127 -2.02 5.88 -10.44
CA LEU A 127 -2.21 4.78 -9.50
C LEU A 127 -1.75 5.11 -8.08
N ALA A 128 -0.73 5.95 -7.94
CA ALA A 128 -0.23 6.35 -6.62
C ALA A 128 -1.10 7.42 -5.95
N GLY A 129 -1.71 8.30 -6.74
CA GLY A 129 -2.60 9.37 -6.24
C GLY A 129 -4.07 8.96 -6.08
N GLY A 130 -4.45 7.75 -6.51
CA GLY A 130 -5.82 7.27 -6.55
C GLY A 130 -6.15 6.17 -5.55
#